data_AF-A0A6V8R4A7-F1
#
_entry.id   AF-A0A6V8R4A7-F1
#
_cell.length_a   1.000
_cell.length_b   1.000
_cell.length_c   1.000
_cell.angle_alpha   90.00
_cell.angle_beta   90.00
_cell.angle_gamma   90.00
#
_symmetry.space_group_name_H-M   'P 1'
#
loop_
_entity.id
_entity.type
_entity.pdbx_description
1 polymer ?
#
loop_
_entity_poly.entity_id
_entity_poly.type
_entity_poly.pdbx_seq_one_letter_code
_entity_poly.pdbx_strand_id
1 'polypeptide(L)'
;MASYLDDDNVSDAGSVPSLDNLQYDEILDIGYPEDIDRHHVEEKSEESQFKEQAWEQQWKEVIRSLVSGEARWDESVQGQGRLLEEYKKKALTSRDARERTTPTFLHILAKRRDTDDFGNLPGDTLLKIIKYLLEYQDSALAEGGLSKPKDDPILRVAMEFNNTKFIESVIDCSSKIPGKLDELLNATDHDGMNCLHYAFKEQLPKALGVHQGIKHEKIAPAKTRDNEDNNGILTSA
;
A
#
# COMPACT_ATOMS: atom_id res chain seq x y z
N MET A 1 59.62 -35.22 -10.29
CA MET A 1 60.29 -34.95 -9.00
C MET A 1 61.64 -34.36 -9.36
N ALA A 2 61.92 -33.13 -8.87
CA ALA A 2 63.14 -32.35 -9.12
C ALA A 2 63.33 -31.95 -10.60
N SER A 3 63.88 -30.80 -11.01
CA SER A 3 64.62 -29.70 -10.39
C SER A 3 64.86 -28.70 -11.55
N TYR A 4 65.09 -27.40 -11.36
CA TYR A 4 66.29 -26.77 -10.82
C TYR A 4 66.01 -25.24 -10.73
N LEU A 5 66.25 -24.60 -9.56
CA LEU A 5 67.39 -23.69 -9.24
C LEU A 5 67.21 -22.29 -9.83
N ASP A 6 67.63 -21.17 -9.24
CA ASP A 6 68.32 -20.76 -8.00
C ASP A 6 68.25 -19.21 -8.07
N ASP A 7 67.98 -18.42 -7.03
CA ASP A 7 68.73 -18.12 -5.79
C ASP A 7 69.41 -16.73 -5.89
N ASP A 8 69.61 -16.14 -4.71
CA ASP A 8 70.36 -14.92 -4.35
C ASP A 8 69.63 -13.55 -4.38
N ASN A 9 69.11 -13.01 -3.26
CA ASN A 9 69.78 -12.51 -2.03
C ASN A 9 70.65 -11.27 -2.36
N VAL A 10 70.43 -10.05 -1.84
CA VAL A 10 70.69 -9.59 -0.46
C VAL A 10 70.14 -8.18 -0.21
N SER A 11 69.79 -7.93 1.06
CA SER A 11 69.41 -6.68 1.74
C SER A 11 70.48 -5.57 1.73
N ASP A 12 70.09 -4.29 1.91
CA ASP A 12 70.53 -3.45 3.05
C ASP A 12 69.78 -2.11 3.16
N ALA A 13 69.81 -1.55 4.37
CA ALA A 13 68.99 -0.52 4.97
C ALA A 13 69.44 0.95 4.76
N GLY A 14 68.57 1.88 5.16
CA GLY A 14 69.02 3.00 6.01
C GLY A 14 69.00 4.42 5.45
N SER A 15 67.99 5.19 5.86
CA SER A 15 67.94 6.63 6.25
C SER A 15 68.88 7.71 5.64
N VAL A 16 68.20 8.73 5.09
CA VAL A 16 68.52 10.19 4.96
C VAL A 16 69.00 10.85 6.28
N PRO A 17 69.54 12.11 6.37
CA PRO A 17 69.25 13.32 5.56
C PRO A 17 70.42 14.33 5.32
N SER A 18 70.21 15.38 4.50
CA SER A 18 70.32 16.80 4.91
C SER A 18 70.14 17.78 3.72
N LEU A 19 69.40 18.85 4.00
CA LEU A 19 69.23 20.09 3.24
C LEU A 19 70.51 20.94 3.23
N ASP A 20 70.75 21.66 2.13
CA ASP A 20 70.99 23.12 2.05
C ASP A 20 71.71 23.51 0.75
N ASN A 21 71.04 24.32 -0.11
CA ASN A 21 71.51 25.67 -0.51
C ASN A 21 70.86 26.20 -1.81
N LEU A 22 70.16 27.34 -1.63
CA LEU A 22 70.18 28.59 -2.42
C LEU A 22 69.71 28.56 -3.88
N GLN A 23 68.54 29.13 -4.23
CA GLN A 23 68.18 30.57 -4.32
C GLN A 23 68.62 31.24 -5.63
N TYR A 24 67.64 31.51 -6.51
CA TYR A 24 67.46 32.65 -7.45
C TYR A 24 65.97 32.61 -7.85
N ASP A 25 65.09 33.45 -7.33
CA ASP A 25 64.77 34.86 -7.69
C ASP A 25 64.22 35.06 -9.11
N GLU A 26 63.16 35.89 -9.16
CA GLU A 26 62.35 36.41 -10.29
C GLU A 26 61.11 35.63 -10.76
N ILE A 27 59.87 36.17 -10.79
CA ILE A 27 59.31 37.48 -10.39
C ILE A 27 57.77 37.42 -10.50
N LEU A 28 57.07 38.18 -9.63
CA LEU A 28 55.71 38.78 -9.73
C LEU A 28 54.48 37.85 -9.75
N ASP A 29 53.69 37.81 -8.68
CA ASP A 29 52.71 38.83 -8.25
C ASP A 29 51.48 38.88 -9.18
N ILE A 30 50.34 38.42 -8.66
CA ILE A 30 49.05 39.14 -8.62
C ILE A 30 48.06 38.29 -7.80
N GLY A 31 47.66 38.83 -6.65
CA GLY A 31 46.23 39.07 -6.39
C GLY A 31 45.37 37.95 -5.76
N TYR A 32 45.46 37.85 -4.43
CA TYR A 32 44.38 37.68 -3.43
C TYR A 32 43.35 36.50 -3.47
N PRO A 33 42.86 36.11 -2.28
CA PRO A 33 42.15 34.86 -1.99
C PRO A 33 40.63 35.05 -2.00
N GLU A 34 39.88 33.97 -2.16
CA GLU A 34 38.59 33.68 -1.48
C GLU A 34 37.92 32.46 -2.13
N ASP A 35 37.67 31.45 -1.30
CA ASP A 35 36.43 30.68 -1.25
C ASP A 35 35.69 30.45 -2.57
N ILE A 36 36.00 29.34 -3.22
CA ILE A 36 34.93 28.58 -3.86
C ILE A 36 35.05 27.14 -3.34
N ASP A 37 34.59 26.97 -2.10
CA ASP A 37 33.95 25.73 -1.70
C ASP A 37 32.79 25.51 -2.69
N ARG A 38 33.11 24.86 -3.82
CA ARG A 38 32.10 24.34 -4.75
C ARG A 38 31.43 23.20 -4.01
N HIS A 39 30.54 23.55 -3.08
CA HIS A 39 29.39 22.75 -2.79
C HIS A 39 28.68 22.56 -4.13
N HIS A 40 29.03 21.46 -4.80
CA HIS A 40 28.19 20.85 -5.79
C HIS A 40 26.92 20.46 -5.02
N VAL A 41 25.98 21.39 -4.93
CA VAL A 41 24.61 21.06 -4.58
C VAL A 41 24.17 20.18 -5.75
N GLU A 42 24.34 18.87 -5.60
CA GLU A 42 23.68 17.91 -6.47
C GLU A 42 22.19 18.23 -6.35
N GLU A 43 21.68 18.92 -7.36
CA GLU A 43 20.28 19.24 -7.48
C GLU A 43 19.56 17.89 -7.56
N LYS A 44 18.96 17.46 -6.43
CA LYS A 44 18.32 16.16 -6.34
C LYS A 44 17.29 16.07 -7.45
N SER A 45 17.44 15.08 -8.33
CA SER A 45 16.48 14.77 -9.39
C SER A 45 15.04 14.76 -8.85
N GLU A 46 14.06 15.20 -9.65
CA GLU A 46 12.63 15.14 -9.32
C GLU A 46 12.24 13.74 -8.80
N GLU A 47 12.79 12.68 -9.39
CA GLU A 47 12.55 11.30 -8.96
C GLU A 47 13.08 11.03 -7.54
N SER A 48 14.27 11.53 -7.20
CA SER A 48 14.85 11.36 -5.87
C SER A 48 14.03 12.11 -4.82
N GLN A 49 13.64 13.34 -5.12
CA GLN A 49 12.79 14.13 -4.23
C GLN A 49 11.42 13.46 -4.02
N PHE A 50 10.82 12.92 -5.08
CA PHE A 50 9.57 12.17 -4.99
C PHE A 50 9.71 10.90 -4.14
N LYS A 51 10.80 10.13 -4.34
CA LYS A 51 11.06 8.89 -3.59
C LYS A 51 11.32 9.12 -2.10
N GLU A 52 11.82 10.30 -1.72
CA GLU A 52 12.04 10.67 -0.31
C GLU A 52 10.73 10.99 0.44
N GLN A 53 9.65 11.28 -0.28
CA GLN A 53 8.34 11.55 0.34
C GLN A 53 7.75 10.29 1.00
N ALA A 54 6.86 10.50 1.97
CA ALA A 54 6.06 9.40 2.50
C ALA A 54 5.20 8.80 1.38
N TRP A 55 4.97 7.47 1.40
CA TRP A 55 4.15 6.80 0.39
C TRP A 55 2.77 7.45 0.21
N GLU A 56 2.18 7.96 1.30
CA GLU A 56 0.92 8.67 1.26
C GLU A 56 0.97 9.97 0.43
N GLN A 57 2.07 10.70 0.54
CA GLN A 57 2.31 11.92 -0.23
C GLN A 57 2.58 11.59 -1.70
N GLN A 58 3.33 10.51 -1.97
CA GLN A 58 3.61 10.05 -3.33
C GLN A 58 2.33 9.76 -4.12
N TRP A 59 1.43 8.92 -3.60
CA TRP A 59 0.20 8.62 -4.34
C TRP A 59 -0.71 9.85 -4.44
N LYS A 60 -0.78 10.70 -3.40
CA LYS A 60 -1.56 11.95 -3.44
C LYS A 60 -1.07 12.90 -4.52
N GLU A 61 0.25 13.03 -4.66
CA GLU A 61 0.86 13.83 -5.72
C GLU A 61 0.48 13.30 -7.10
N VAL A 62 0.60 11.99 -7.32
CA VAL A 62 0.24 11.35 -8.59
C VAL A 62 -1.22 11.61 -8.94
N ILE A 63 -2.14 11.38 -8.01
CA ILE A 63 -3.57 11.60 -8.24
C ILE A 63 -3.88 13.07 -8.49
N ARG A 64 -3.31 13.98 -7.71
CA ARG A 64 -3.47 15.42 -7.90
C ARG A 64 -3.01 15.88 -9.29
N SER A 65 -1.85 15.42 -9.76
CA SER A 65 -1.36 15.77 -11.11
C SER A 65 -2.22 15.18 -12.23
N LEU A 66 -2.85 14.03 -12.02
CA LEU A 66 -3.81 13.45 -12.98
C LEU A 66 -5.15 14.21 -12.98
N VAL A 67 -5.63 14.64 -11.81
CA VAL A 67 -6.86 15.43 -11.65
C VAL A 67 -6.70 16.83 -12.25
N SER A 68 -5.56 17.48 -12.02
CA SER A 68 -5.28 18.82 -12.57
C SER A 68 -5.03 18.81 -14.08
N GLY A 69 -4.81 17.63 -14.68
CA GLY A 69 -4.45 17.49 -16.09
C GLY A 69 -3.01 17.86 -16.42
N GLU A 70 -2.17 18.14 -15.40
CA GLU A 70 -0.73 18.35 -15.56
C GLU A 70 -0.02 17.08 -16.06
N ALA A 71 -0.54 15.91 -15.65
CA ALA A 71 -0.05 14.60 -16.06
C ALA A 71 -1.15 13.79 -16.76
N ARG A 72 -0.73 12.90 -17.65
CA ARG A 72 -1.59 11.94 -18.35
C ARG A 72 -1.11 10.52 -18.09
N TRP A 73 -2.04 9.61 -17.79
CA TRP A 73 -1.70 8.22 -17.50
C TRP A 73 -0.95 7.52 -18.64
N ASP A 74 -1.41 7.74 -19.88
CA ASP A 74 -0.83 7.21 -21.11
C ASP A 74 -1.15 8.15 -22.29
N GLU A 75 -0.64 7.83 -23.47
CA GLU A 75 -0.83 8.60 -24.70
C GLU A 75 -2.28 8.61 -25.22
N SER A 76 -3.11 7.65 -24.81
CA SER A 76 -4.50 7.56 -25.27
C SER A 76 -5.43 8.54 -24.56
N VAL A 77 -4.99 9.14 -23.45
CA VAL A 77 -5.72 10.25 -22.82
C VAL A 77 -5.42 11.54 -23.57
N GLN A 78 -6.45 12.20 -24.10
CA GLN A 78 -6.31 13.50 -24.74
C GLN A 78 -6.02 14.58 -23.67
N GLY A 79 -4.98 15.39 -23.89
CA GLY A 79 -4.63 16.50 -23.00
C GLY A 79 -3.23 17.05 -23.28
N GLN A 80 -2.95 18.23 -22.72
CA GLN A 80 -1.66 18.91 -22.86
C GLN A 80 -0.62 18.48 -21.81
N GLY A 81 -1.04 17.70 -20.79
CA GLY A 81 -0.16 17.26 -19.70
C GLY A 81 0.96 16.31 -20.13
N ARG A 82 2.04 16.28 -19.35
CA ARG A 82 3.17 15.35 -19.54
C ARG A 82 2.74 13.91 -19.31
N LEU A 83 3.38 12.95 -19.97
CA LEU A 83 3.14 11.54 -19.69
C LEU A 83 3.58 11.22 -18.25
N LEU A 84 2.76 10.48 -17.52
CA LEU A 84 3.08 10.05 -16.17
C LEU A 84 4.27 9.08 -16.21
N GLU A 85 5.31 9.45 -15.47
CA GLU A 85 6.57 8.71 -15.40
C GLU A 85 6.38 7.35 -14.72
N GLU A 86 7.18 6.36 -15.12
CA GLU A 86 7.00 4.97 -14.65
C GLU A 86 7.23 4.83 -13.14
N TYR A 87 8.19 5.56 -12.56
CA TYR A 87 8.44 5.50 -11.12
C TYR A 87 7.24 5.99 -10.28
N LYS A 88 6.43 6.91 -10.82
CA LYS A 88 5.18 7.38 -10.21
C LYS A 88 4.08 6.33 -10.28
N LYS A 89 3.98 5.60 -11.41
CA LYS A 89 3.07 4.44 -11.53
C LYS A 89 3.46 3.33 -10.56
N LYS A 90 4.76 3.00 -10.48
CA LYS A 90 5.31 2.02 -9.53
C LYS A 90 5.02 2.40 -8.08
N ALA A 91 5.09 3.68 -7.71
CA ALA A 91 4.75 4.12 -6.37
C ALA A 91 3.30 3.77 -5.95
N LEU A 92 2.35 3.72 -6.90
CA LEU A 92 0.98 3.28 -6.61
C LEU A 92 0.88 1.78 -6.29
N THR A 93 1.85 0.97 -6.73
CA THR A 93 1.91 -0.48 -6.42
C THR A 93 2.53 -0.77 -5.06
N SER A 94 3.20 0.22 -4.47
CA SER A 94 3.80 0.11 -3.14
C SER A 94 2.75 -0.05 -2.03
N ARG A 95 3.23 -0.38 -0.83
CA ARG A 95 2.41 -0.74 0.33
C ARG A 95 2.64 0.26 1.47
N ASP A 96 1.59 0.65 2.17
CA ASP A 96 1.72 1.36 3.44
C ASP A 96 2.22 0.40 4.51
N ALA A 97 3.44 0.62 5.01
CA ALA A 97 4.02 -0.20 6.07
C ALA A 97 3.29 -0.05 7.41
N ARG A 98 2.48 1.01 7.59
CA ARG A 98 1.72 1.28 8.82
C ARG A 98 0.43 0.46 8.89
N GLU A 99 -0.13 0.11 7.74
CA GLU A 99 -1.39 -0.62 7.63
C GLU A 99 -1.14 -2.12 7.53
N ARG A 100 -1.79 -2.91 8.39
CA ARG A 100 -1.54 -4.35 8.44
C ARG A 100 -2.41 -5.15 7.48
N THR A 101 -3.67 -4.76 7.33
CA THR A 101 -4.66 -5.56 6.60
C THR A 101 -5.11 -4.90 5.30
N THR A 102 -4.98 -3.57 5.17
CA THR A 102 -5.43 -2.84 3.98
C THR A 102 -4.35 -1.89 3.41
N PRO A 103 -3.14 -2.39 3.11
CA PRO A 103 -1.97 -1.53 2.88
C PRO A 103 -1.80 -1.00 1.46
N THR A 104 -2.58 -1.48 0.49
CA THR A 104 -2.35 -1.14 -0.92
C THR A 104 -3.21 0.02 -1.38
N PHE A 105 -2.81 0.67 -2.48
CA PHE A 105 -3.61 1.72 -3.09
C PHE A 105 -4.99 1.22 -3.58
N LEU A 106 -5.11 -0.06 -3.97
CA LEU A 106 -6.42 -0.69 -4.25
C LEU A 106 -7.34 -0.70 -3.02
N HIS A 107 -6.82 -0.94 -1.82
CA HIS A 107 -7.62 -0.85 -0.60
C HIS A 107 -8.08 0.58 -0.31
N ILE A 108 -7.23 1.56 -0.58
CA ILE A 108 -7.59 2.97 -0.49
C ILE A 108 -8.77 3.27 -1.41
N LEU A 109 -8.70 2.86 -2.67
CA LEU A 109 -9.80 3.04 -3.62
C LEU A 109 -11.05 2.26 -3.20
N ALA A 110 -10.91 1.05 -2.65
CA ALA A 110 -12.02 0.26 -2.12
C ALA A 110 -12.78 0.97 -0.99
N LYS A 111 -12.06 1.65 -0.09
CA LYS A 111 -12.67 2.38 1.05
C LYS A 111 -13.30 3.71 0.65
N ARG A 112 -12.69 4.43 -0.30
CA ARG A 112 -12.99 5.86 -0.51
C ARG A 112 -12.99 6.34 -1.97
N ARG A 113 -13.36 5.50 -2.94
CA ARG A 113 -13.39 5.87 -4.37
C ARG A 113 -14.10 7.20 -4.66
N ASP A 114 -15.20 7.49 -3.97
CA ASP A 114 -16.06 8.63 -4.26
C ASP A 114 -15.75 9.86 -3.37
N THR A 115 -14.60 9.90 -2.68
CA THR A 115 -14.17 11.10 -1.92
C THR A 115 -13.51 12.15 -2.81
N ASP A 116 -13.38 13.38 -2.31
CA ASP A 116 -12.78 14.54 -3.01
C ASP A 116 -11.42 14.24 -3.65
N ASP A 117 -10.62 13.37 -3.03
CA ASP A 117 -9.32 12.93 -3.53
C ASP A 117 -9.39 12.27 -4.92
N PHE A 118 -10.48 11.60 -5.26
CA PHE A 118 -10.61 10.81 -6.50
C PHE A 118 -11.86 11.15 -7.33
N GLY A 119 -12.87 11.80 -6.74
CA GLY A 119 -14.14 12.09 -7.40
C GLY A 119 -14.00 12.96 -8.66
N ASN A 120 -12.93 13.74 -8.74
CA ASN A 120 -12.60 14.57 -9.90
C ASN A 120 -11.74 13.86 -10.95
N LEU A 121 -11.30 12.62 -10.68
CA LEU A 121 -10.48 11.87 -11.62
C LEU A 121 -11.36 11.33 -12.75
N PRO A 122 -10.97 11.50 -14.04
CA PRO A 122 -11.73 10.93 -15.15
C PRO A 122 -11.91 9.42 -14.99
N GLY A 123 -13.12 8.91 -15.23
CA GLY A 123 -13.46 7.50 -15.05
C GLY A 123 -12.55 6.54 -15.82
N ASP A 124 -12.20 6.89 -17.06
CA ASP A 124 -11.28 6.10 -17.89
C ASP A 124 -9.87 6.03 -17.29
N THR A 125 -9.37 7.15 -16.74
CA THR A 125 -8.07 7.19 -16.06
C THR A 125 -8.09 6.32 -14.81
N LEU A 126 -9.18 6.39 -14.03
CA LEU A 126 -9.33 5.56 -12.84
C LEU A 126 -9.37 4.06 -13.19
N LEU A 127 -10.09 3.68 -14.25
CA LEU A 127 -10.13 2.29 -14.73
C LEU A 127 -8.75 1.79 -15.16
N LYS A 128 -7.95 2.63 -15.83
CA LYS A 128 -6.58 2.30 -16.21
C LYS A 128 -5.66 2.11 -15.01
N ILE A 129 -5.81 2.96 -13.99
CA ILE A 129 -5.09 2.81 -12.71
C ILE A 129 -5.47 1.48 -12.05
N ILE A 130 -6.77 1.19 -11.90
CA ILE A 130 -7.25 -0.06 -11.29
C ILE A 130 -6.71 -1.27 -12.05
N LYS A 131 -6.80 -1.26 -13.39
CA LYS A 131 -6.27 -2.32 -14.24
C LYS A 131 -4.78 -2.55 -14.00
N TYR A 132 -3.99 -1.48 -14.02
CA TYR A 132 -2.54 -1.57 -13.77
C TYR A 132 -2.25 -2.15 -12.38
N LEU A 133 -2.94 -1.68 -11.34
CA LEU A 133 -2.73 -2.21 -9.99
C LEU A 133 -3.08 -3.69 -9.86
N LEU A 134 -4.11 -4.17 -10.57
CA LEU A 134 -4.47 -5.58 -10.60
C LEU A 134 -3.46 -6.44 -11.36
N GLU A 135 -2.84 -5.92 -12.42
CA GLU A 135 -1.80 -6.61 -13.20
C GLU A 135 -0.48 -6.74 -12.41
N TYR A 136 -0.09 -5.70 -11.67
CA TYR A 136 1.20 -5.62 -10.98
C TYR A 136 1.15 -5.92 -9.47
N GLN A 137 -0.01 -6.35 -8.96
CA GLN A 137 -0.21 -6.65 -7.53
C GLN A 137 0.80 -7.67 -6.99
N ASP A 138 1.10 -8.72 -7.76
CA ASP A 138 2.00 -9.80 -7.33
C ASP A 138 3.48 -9.46 -7.52
N SER A 139 3.81 -8.62 -8.51
CA SER A 139 5.17 -8.16 -8.75
C SER A 139 5.71 -7.32 -7.58
N ALA A 140 4.86 -6.46 -7.00
CA ALA A 140 5.22 -5.67 -5.82
C ALA A 140 5.46 -6.53 -4.56
N LEU A 141 4.86 -7.73 -4.49
CA LEU A 141 5.06 -8.68 -3.39
C LEU A 141 6.33 -9.51 -3.55
N ALA A 142 6.69 -9.85 -4.79
CA ALA A 142 7.86 -10.67 -5.10
C ALA A 142 9.19 -9.97 -4.80
N GLU A 143 9.28 -8.65 -4.98
CA GLU A 143 10.51 -7.89 -4.69
C GLU A 143 10.83 -7.80 -3.17
N GLY A 144 9.85 -8.08 -2.30
CA GLY A 144 10.00 -7.97 -0.85
C GLY A 144 10.50 -9.23 -0.14
N GLY A 145 10.63 -10.38 -0.81
CA GLY A 145 11.15 -11.63 -0.23
C GLY A 145 10.36 -12.23 0.95
N LEU A 146 9.19 -11.68 1.28
CA LEU A 146 8.34 -12.09 2.40
C LEU A 146 7.14 -12.89 1.89
N SER A 147 6.70 -13.88 2.66
CA SER A 147 5.43 -14.59 2.40
C SER A 147 4.29 -13.59 2.22
N LYS A 148 3.45 -13.76 1.18
CA LYS A 148 2.32 -12.88 0.87
C LYS A 148 1.53 -12.61 2.16
N PRO A 149 1.58 -11.39 2.72
CA PRO A 149 0.80 -11.06 3.90
C PRO A 149 -0.68 -11.28 3.58
N LYS A 150 -1.41 -11.87 4.54
CA LYS A 150 -2.85 -12.14 4.39
C LYS A 150 -3.62 -10.83 4.58
N ASP A 151 -3.51 -9.94 3.60
CA ASP A 151 -4.29 -8.72 3.49
C ASP A 151 -5.80 -9.06 3.46
N ASP A 152 -6.64 -8.11 3.87
CA ASP A 152 -8.08 -8.27 3.72
C ASP A 152 -8.42 -8.31 2.21
N PRO A 153 -9.31 -9.21 1.75
CA PRO A 153 -9.69 -9.26 0.34
C PRO A 153 -10.25 -7.92 -0.15
N ILE A 154 -9.70 -7.36 -1.23
CA ILE A 154 -10.11 -6.01 -1.71
C ILE A 154 -11.61 -5.90 -1.99
N LEU A 155 -12.24 -6.99 -2.46
CA LEU A 155 -13.68 -7.04 -2.71
C LEU A 155 -14.48 -7.05 -1.41
N ARG A 156 -13.99 -7.71 -0.35
CA ARG A 156 -14.60 -7.65 0.99
C ARG A 156 -14.56 -6.21 1.51
N VAL A 157 -13.41 -5.56 1.43
CA VAL A 157 -13.25 -4.17 1.88
C VAL A 157 -14.18 -3.24 1.10
N ALA A 158 -14.30 -3.40 -0.21
CA ALA A 158 -15.21 -2.60 -1.00
C ALA A 158 -16.70 -2.81 -0.62
N MET A 159 -17.10 -4.05 -0.28
CA MET A 159 -18.44 -4.35 0.20
C MET A 159 -18.73 -3.68 1.55
N GLU A 160 -17.79 -3.75 2.50
CA GLU A 160 -17.92 -3.12 3.83
C GLU A 160 -18.16 -1.61 3.74
N PHE A 161 -17.54 -0.95 2.75
CA PHE A 161 -17.71 0.48 2.48
C PHE A 161 -18.82 0.80 1.47
N ASN A 162 -19.64 -0.18 1.06
CA ASN A 162 -20.70 -0.05 0.06
C ASN A 162 -20.23 0.60 -1.26
N ASN A 163 -18.99 0.35 -1.66
CA ASN A 163 -18.38 0.97 -2.81
C ASN A 163 -18.64 0.15 -4.09
N THR A 164 -19.91 0.12 -4.51
CA THR A 164 -20.37 -0.68 -5.65
C THR A 164 -19.68 -0.30 -6.96
N LYS A 165 -19.43 0.99 -7.20
CA LYS A 165 -18.73 1.47 -8.40
C LYS A 165 -17.29 0.96 -8.47
N PHE A 166 -16.59 0.86 -7.32
CA PHE A 166 -15.27 0.24 -7.28
C PHE A 166 -15.35 -1.25 -7.62
N ILE A 167 -16.32 -1.97 -7.05
CA ILE A 167 -16.53 -3.39 -7.33
C ILE A 167 -16.78 -3.61 -8.83
N GLU A 168 -17.66 -2.82 -9.45
CA GLU A 168 -17.93 -2.86 -10.89
C GLU A 168 -16.67 -2.61 -11.71
N SER A 169 -15.88 -1.59 -11.34
CA SER A 169 -14.61 -1.25 -12.01
C SER A 169 -13.61 -2.41 -11.92
N VAL A 170 -13.48 -3.03 -10.74
CA VAL A 170 -12.59 -4.18 -10.53
C VAL A 170 -13.06 -5.37 -11.37
N ILE A 171 -14.35 -5.69 -11.38
CA ILE A 171 -14.89 -6.81 -12.17
C ILE A 171 -14.65 -6.58 -13.67
N ASP A 172 -14.91 -5.37 -14.19
CA ASP A 172 -14.65 -5.04 -15.60
C ASP A 172 -13.15 -5.17 -15.93
N CYS A 173 -12.27 -4.61 -15.10
CA CYS A 173 -10.82 -4.73 -15.29
C CYS A 173 -10.34 -6.18 -15.20
N SER A 174 -10.81 -6.95 -14.22
CA SER A 174 -10.44 -8.35 -14.01
C SER A 174 -10.91 -9.25 -15.14
N SER A 175 -12.04 -8.95 -15.79
CA SER A 175 -12.49 -9.72 -16.96
C SER A 175 -11.50 -9.66 -18.15
N LYS A 176 -10.66 -8.62 -18.17
CA LYS A 176 -9.64 -8.38 -19.20
C LYS A 176 -8.28 -8.98 -18.83
N ILE A 177 -8.13 -9.52 -17.61
CA ILE A 177 -6.89 -10.11 -17.10
C ILE A 177 -7.16 -11.59 -16.81
N PRO A 178 -6.60 -12.54 -17.59
CA PRO A 178 -6.88 -13.96 -17.43
C PRO A 178 -6.69 -14.47 -15.99
N GLY A 179 -7.73 -15.12 -15.44
CA GLY A 179 -7.71 -15.72 -14.10
C GLY A 179 -7.75 -14.73 -12.93
N LYS A 180 -7.67 -13.41 -13.17
CA LYS A 180 -7.61 -12.42 -12.08
C LYS A 180 -8.91 -12.35 -11.28
N LEU A 181 -10.08 -12.50 -11.92
CA LEU A 181 -11.34 -12.51 -11.19
C LEU A 181 -11.41 -13.70 -10.21
N ASP A 182 -11.01 -14.89 -10.66
CA ASP A 182 -10.98 -16.09 -9.82
C ASP A 182 -10.00 -15.91 -8.66
N GLU A 183 -8.83 -15.30 -8.89
CA GLU A 183 -7.88 -14.97 -7.84
C GLU A 183 -8.52 -14.04 -6.78
N LEU A 184 -9.19 -12.96 -7.21
CA LEU A 184 -9.82 -12.01 -6.30
C LEU A 184 -10.98 -12.61 -5.50
N LEU A 185 -11.78 -13.49 -6.12
CA LEU A 185 -12.88 -14.19 -5.45
C LEU A 185 -12.37 -15.22 -4.44
N ASN A 186 -11.23 -15.85 -4.71
CA ASN A 186 -10.61 -16.85 -3.84
C ASN A 186 -9.62 -16.26 -2.83
N ALA A 187 -9.26 -14.97 -2.95
CA ALA A 187 -8.40 -14.30 -1.99
C ALA A 187 -9.01 -14.35 -0.58
N THR A 188 -8.22 -14.81 0.39
CA THR A 188 -8.64 -14.96 1.79
C THR A 188 -7.86 -14.04 2.71
N ASP A 189 -8.52 -13.52 3.74
CA ASP A 189 -7.87 -12.85 4.87
C ASP A 189 -7.15 -13.83 5.81
N HIS A 190 -6.68 -13.31 6.94
CA HIS A 190 -6.02 -14.06 8.01
C HIS A 190 -6.87 -15.21 8.58
N ASP A 191 -8.20 -15.07 8.59
CA ASP A 191 -9.15 -16.06 9.08
C ASP A 191 -9.50 -17.11 8.01
N GLY A 192 -8.98 -16.97 6.79
CA GLY A 192 -9.31 -17.87 5.67
C GLY A 192 -10.65 -17.53 5.01
N MET A 193 -11.24 -16.37 5.30
CA MET A 193 -12.49 -15.93 4.69
C MET A 193 -12.23 -15.10 3.44
N ASN A 194 -12.99 -15.38 2.38
CA ASN A 194 -13.01 -14.59 1.15
C ASN A 194 -14.25 -13.69 1.08
N CYS A 195 -14.33 -12.83 0.05
CA CYS A 195 -15.47 -11.90 -0.10
C CYS A 195 -16.85 -12.59 -0.16
N LEU A 196 -16.94 -13.81 -0.69
CA LEU A 196 -18.20 -14.56 -0.76
C LEU A 196 -18.67 -14.98 0.64
N HIS A 197 -17.76 -15.41 1.52
CA HIS A 197 -18.11 -15.72 2.91
C HIS A 197 -18.78 -14.53 3.61
N TYR A 198 -18.22 -13.33 3.41
CA TYR A 198 -18.78 -12.09 3.96
C TYR A 198 -20.12 -11.74 3.34
N ALA A 199 -20.24 -11.80 2.01
CA ALA A 199 -21.51 -11.54 1.33
C ALA A 199 -22.62 -12.48 1.83
N PHE A 200 -22.34 -13.77 1.98
CA PHE A 200 -23.31 -14.72 2.54
C PHE A 200 -23.62 -14.42 4.00
N LYS A 201 -22.61 -14.13 4.84
CA LYS A 201 -22.82 -13.80 6.27
C LYS A 201 -23.74 -12.59 6.45
N GLU A 202 -23.65 -11.59 5.58
CA GLU A 202 -24.51 -10.40 5.64
C GLU A 202 -25.91 -10.60 5.04
N GLN A 203 -26.02 -11.38 3.96
CA GLN A 203 -27.27 -11.55 3.23
C GLN A 203 -28.14 -12.68 3.79
N LEU A 204 -27.54 -13.72 4.39
CA LEU A 204 -28.27 -14.89 4.91
C LEU A 204 -29.29 -14.50 6.00
N PRO A 205 -28.97 -13.65 7.01
CA PRO A 205 -29.97 -13.23 8.00
C PRO A 205 -31.12 -12.44 7.39
N LYS A 206 -30.84 -11.61 6.37
CA LYS A 206 -31.85 -10.81 5.65
C LYS A 206 -32.79 -11.72 4.85
N ALA A 207 -32.23 -12.72 4.15
CA ALA A 207 -32.97 -13.68 3.35
C ALA A 207 -33.82 -14.64 4.21
N LEU A 208 -33.33 -15.03 5.39
CA LEU A 208 -34.04 -15.91 6.32
C LEU A 208 -35.08 -15.17 7.17
N GLY A 209 -35.27 -13.86 6.97
CA GLY A 209 -36.27 -13.07 7.70
C GLY A 209 -36.01 -13.00 9.21
N VAL A 210 -34.77 -13.20 9.66
CA VAL A 210 -34.39 -13.07 11.07
C VAL A 210 -34.26 -11.58 11.39
N HIS A 211 -35.39 -10.88 11.36
CA HIS A 211 -35.51 -9.60 12.04
C HIS A 211 -35.16 -9.83 13.51
N GLN A 212 -34.25 -9.01 14.04
CA GLN A 212 -34.03 -8.89 15.47
C GLN A 212 -35.37 -8.68 16.18
N GLY A 213 -35.88 -9.77 16.74
CA GLY A 213 -37.20 -9.84 17.35
C GLY A 213 -37.24 -10.89 18.45
N ILE A 214 -36.10 -11.31 19.01
CA ILE A 214 -36.11 -11.87 20.36
C ILE A 214 -36.06 -10.67 21.31
N LYS A 215 -37.21 -10.02 21.47
CA LYS A 215 -37.47 -9.36 22.74
C LYS A 215 -37.37 -10.49 23.76
N HIS A 216 -36.33 -10.46 24.60
CA HIS A 216 -36.38 -11.14 25.87
C HIS A 216 -37.59 -10.56 26.59
N GLU A 217 -38.74 -11.19 26.42
CA GLU A 217 -39.87 -11.03 27.30
C GLU A 217 -39.33 -11.48 28.66
N LYS A 218 -39.02 -10.48 29.51
CA LYS A 218 -38.76 -10.72 30.92
C LYS A 218 -40.01 -11.43 31.42
N ILE A 219 -39.93 -12.75 31.55
CA ILE A 219 -40.85 -13.53 32.35
C ILE A 219 -40.69 -12.97 33.77
N ALA A 220 -41.58 -12.05 34.13
CA ALA A 220 -41.72 -11.63 35.50
C ALA A 220 -42.09 -12.87 36.32
N PRO A 221 -41.48 -13.09 37.50
CA PRO A 221 -41.84 -14.22 38.32
C PRO A 221 -43.30 -14.08 38.74
N ALA A 222 -44.13 -15.05 38.33
CA ALA A 222 -45.48 -15.18 38.80
C ALA A 222 -45.44 -15.28 40.33
N LYS A 223 -46.02 -14.28 41.01
CA LYS A 223 -46.32 -14.39 42.43
C LYS A 223 -47.30 -15.55 42.60
N THR A 224 -46.83 -16.62 43.23
CA THR A 224 -47.66 -17.59 43.92
C THR A 224 -48.61 -16.83 44.83
N ARG A 225 -49.90 -16.85 44.50
CA ARG A 225 -50.97 -16.64 45.47
C ARG A 225 -51.43 -18.03 45.86
N ASP A 226 -50.94 -18.46 47.01
CA ASP A 226 -51.53 -19.55 47.76
C ASP A 226 -52.96 -19.16 48.10
N ASN A 227 -53.92 -19.92 47.59
CA ASN A 227 -55.25 -20.01 48.16
C ASN A 227 -55.54 -21.50 48.28
N GLU A 228 -55.14 -22.04 49.43
CA GLU A 228 -55.55 -23.36 49.89
C GLU A 228 -57.05 -23.29 50.23
N ASP A 229 -57.88 -23.84 49.34
CA ASP A 229 -59.15 -24.39 49.74
C ASP A 229 -58.88 -25.77 50.38
N ASN A 230 -59.11 -25.91 51.69
CA ASN A 230 -59.82 -27.10 52.17
C ASN A 230 -60.29 -27.06 53.63
N ASN A 231 -61.55 -27.51 53.76
CA ASN A 231 -62.15 -28.26 54.86
C ASN A 231 -62.64 -27.55 56.13
N GLY A 232 -63.92 -27.15 56.07
CA GLY A 232 -64.85 -27.20 57.20
C GLY A 232 -65.95 -28.23 56.93
N ILE A 233 -65.98 -29.25 57.77
CA ILE A 233 -66.70 -30.54 57.69
C ILE A 233 -68.22 -30.43 57.96
N LEU A 234 -69.00 -31.30 57.29
CA LEU A 234 -70.37 -31.80 57.58
C LEU A 234 -70.70 -31.92 59.09
N THR A 235 -71.88 -31.59 59.63
CA THR A 235 -73.22 -32.23 59.60
C THR A 235 -74.12 -31.35 60.53
N SER A 236 -75.46 -31.30 60.55
CA SER A 236 -76.48 -32.35 60.60
C SER A 236 -77.88 -31.72 60.60
N ALA A 237 -78.87 -32.49 60.12
CA ALA A 237 -80.31 -32.53 60.45
C ALA A 237 -81.21 -31.30 60.17
#